data_AF-A0A7V7S529-F1
#
_entry.id   AF-A0A7V7S529-F1
#
_cell.length_a   1.000
_cell.length_b   1.000
_cell.length_c   1.000
_cell.angle_alpha   90.00
_cell.angle_beta   90.00
_cell.angle_gamma   90.00
#
_symmetry.space_group_name_H-M   'P 1'
#
loop_
_entity.id
_entity.type
_entity.pdbx_description
1 polymer ?
#
loop_
_entity_poly.entity_id
_entity_poly.type
_entity_poly.pdbx_seq_one_letter_code
_entity_poly.pdbx_strand_id
1 'polypeptide(L)'
;MDKQHSSTFTSSTTSSDPIPKEDKVLEKEITSVIRDVLNELKINLKLQKPQVKRDVRNMGAANKQEILKNTQERLQSILTNAQEQIRTRIEKIQNEEEAVIVPIEEKTEKEQENK
;
A
#
# COMPACT_ATOMS: atom_id res chain seq x y z
N MET A 1 52.25 -33.16 -8.56
CA MET A 1 50.95 -33.87 -8.62
C MET A 1 50.04 -33.04 -7.73
N ASP A 2 49.58 -31.91 -8.26
CA ASP A 2 48.99 -30.85 -7.45
C ASP A 2 47.50 -30.81 -7.74
N LYS A 3 46.74 -31.14 -6.70
CA LYS A 3 45.29 -31.36 -6.75
C LYS A 3 44.57 -30.02 -6.93
N GLN A 4 43.83 -29.89 -8.03
CA GLN A 4 42.88 -28.81 -8.22
C GLN A 4 41.69 -29.02 -7.25
N HIS A 5 41.58 -28.16 -6.25
CA HIS A 5 40.36 -28.07 -5.43
C HIS A 5 39.30 -27.29 -6.20
N SER A 6 38.42 -28.01 -6.88
CA SER A 6 37.16 -27.46 -7.40
C SER A 6 36.29 -27.07 -6.21
N SER A 7 36.23 -25.76 -5.91
CA SER A 7 35.32 -25.21 -4.92
C SER A 7 33.97 -24.97 -5.59
N THR A 8 33.06 -25.93 -5.45
CA THR A 8 31.65 -25.75 -5.81
C THR A 8 31.01 -24.80 -4.81
N PHE A 9 30.81 -23.54 -5.23
CA PHE A 9 30.02 -22.57 -4.50
C PHE A 9 28.54 -22.94 -4.66
N THR A 10 28.00 -23.81 -3.80
CA THR A 10 26.55 -24.04 -3.72
C THR A 10 25.95 -22.95 -2.85
N SER A 11 25.60 -21.80 -3.45
CA SER A 11 24.73 -20.82 -2.82
C SER A 11 23.35 -21.45 -2.62
N SER A 12 23.09 -21.95 -1.42
CA SER A 12 21.74 -22.30 -0.98
C SER A 12 21.02 -21.02 -0.58
N THR A 13 20.27 -20.43 -1.51
CA THR A 13 19.27 -19.41 -1.20
C THR A 13 17.88 -20.05 -1.32
N THR A 14 17.59 -21.01 -0.45
CA THR A 14 16.21 -21.36 -0.12
C THR A 14 15.96 -20.92 1.32
N SER A 15 15.76 -19.62 1.54
CA SER A 15 15.03 -19.19 2.73
C SER A 15 13.56 -19.55 2.48
N SER A 16 13.24 -20.82 2.72
CA SER A 16 11.87 -21.34 2.70
C SER A 16 11.18 -21.14 4.03
N ASP A 17 11.56 -20.10 4.79
CA ASP A 17 10.88 -19.79 6.04
C ASP A 17 9.49 -19.27 5.69
N PRO A 18 8.42 -19.97 6.10
CA PRO A 18 7.08 -19.51 5.82
C PRO A 18 6.86 -18.17 6.51
N ILE A 19 6.44 -17.17 5.73
CA ILE A 19 5.99 -15.87 6.23
C ILE A 19 5.04 -16.12 7.43
N PRO A 20 5.29 -15.49 8.59
CA PRO A 20 4.42 -15.54 9.77
C PRO A 20 2.95 -15.34 9.40
N LYS A 21 2.03 -15.94 10.16
CA LYS A 21 0.59 -15.87 9.80
C LYS A 21 0.07 -14.44 9.89
N GLU A 22 0.60 -13.67 10.82
CA GLU A 22 0.35 -12.26 11.08
C GLU A 22 0.72 -11.42 9.84
N ASP A 23 1.93 -11.58 9.31
CA ASP A 23 2.39 -10.92 8.09
C ASP A 23 1.48 -11.23 6.88
N LYS A 24 0.89 -12.42 6.80
CA LYS A 24 -0.08 -12.78 5.74
C LYS A 24 -1.45 -12.12 5.91
N VAL A 25 -1.84 -11.77 7.14
CA VAL A 25 -3.08 -11.00 7.40
C VAL A 25 -2.83 -9.54 7.00
N LEU A 26 -1.71 -8.97 7.44
CA LEU A 26 -1.28 -7.63 7.06
C LEU A 26 -1.17 -7.45 5.55
N GLU A 27 -0.54 -8.40 4.85
CA GLU A 27 -0.41 -8.39 3.38
C GLU A 27 -1.79 -8.36 2.70
N LYS A 28 -2.77 -9.12 3.20
CA LYS A 28 -4.13 -9.15 2.66
C LYS A 28 -4.85 -7.82 2.88
N GLU A 29 -4.68 -7.21 4.05
CA GLU A 29 -5.30 -5.92 4.39
C GLU A 29 -4.75 -4.80 3.51
N ILE A 30 -3.42 -4.71 3.40
CA ILE A 30 -2.74 -3.75 2.50
C ILE A 30 -3.21 -3.97 1.06
N THR A 31 -3.25 -5.23 0.60
CA THR A 31 -3.70 -5.57 -0.76
C THR A 31 -5.15 -5.16 -1.00
N SER A 32 -6.03 -5.33 -0.01
CA SER A 32 -7.43 -4.92 -0.11
C SER A 32 -7.55 -3.40 -0.25
N VAL A 33 -6.84 -2.65 0.59
CA VAL A 33 -6.81 -1.18 0.53
C VAL A 33 -6.35 -0.69 -0.84
N ILE A 34 -5.23 -1.22 -1.34
CA ILE A 34 -4.70 -0.83 -2.65
C ILE A 34 -5.73 -1.14 -3.74
N ARG A 35 -6.37 -2.31 -3.69
CA ARG A 35 -7.39 -2.71 -4.68
C ARG A 35 -8.58 -1.75 -4.68
N ASP A 36 -9.06 -1.36 -3.51
CA ASP A 36 -10.20 -0.45 -3.38
C ASP A 36 -9.88 0.93 -3.95
N VAL A 37 -8.71 1.48 -3.61
CA VAL A 37 -8.28 2.78 -4.15
C VAL A 37 -8.05 2.71 -5.66
N LEU A 38 -7.49 1.62 -6.18
CA LEU A 38 -7.34 1.42 -7.63
C LEU A 38 -8.68 1.31 -8.36
N ASN A 39 -9.69 0.69 -7.74
CA ASN A 39 -11.04 0.63 -8.29
C ASN A 39 -11.68 2.02 -8.37
N GLU A 40 -11.53 2.83 -7.31
CA GLU A 40 -11.99 4.21 -7.30
C GLU A 40 -11.26 5.06 -8.36
N LEU A 41 -9.93 4.95 -8.43
CA LEU A 41 -9.11 5.61 -9.44
C LEU A 41 -9.59 5.27 -10.86
N LYS A 42 -9.86 4.00 -11.13
CA LYS A 42 -10.40 3.54 -12.42
C LYS A 42 -11.74 4.20 -12.74
N ILE A 43 -12.63 4.34 -11.76
CA ILE A 43 -13.93 5.03 -11.95
C ILE A 43 -13.69 6.52 -12.26
N ASN A 44 -12.87 7.20 -11.47
CA ASN A 44 -12.56 8.62 -11.65
C ASN A 44 -11.91 8.92 -13.01
N LEU A 45 -11.03 8.04 -13.49
CA LEU A 45 -10.43 8.14 -14.82
C LEU A 45 -11.47 7.94 -15.94
N LYS A 46 -12.42 7.00 -15.78
CA LYS A 46 -13.50 6.81 -16.76
C LYS A 46 -14.39 8.05 -16.89
N LEU A 47 -14.58 8.82 -15.81
CA LEU A 47 -15.35 10.06 -15.81
C LEU A 47 -14.65 11.22 -16.53
N GLN A 48 -13.34 11.12 -16.82
CA GLN A 48 -12.61 12.18 -17.52
C GLN A 48 -13.05 12.34 -18.97
N LYS A 49 -13.30 11.24 -19.67
CA LYS A 49 -13.75 11.28 -21.08
C LYS A 49 -15.05 12.07 -21.29
N PRO A 50 -16.16 11.79 -20.55
CA PRO A 50 -17.37 12.59 -20.68
C PRO A 50 -17.16 14.04 -20.20
N GLN A 51 -16.32 14.27 -19.19
CA GLN A 51 -16.02 15.62 -18.73
C GLN A 51 -15.28 16.44 -19.80
N VAL A 52 -14.26 15.89 -20.45
CA VAL A 52 -13.56 16.57 -21.57
C VAL A 52 -14.52 16.88 -22.72
N LYS A 53 -15.43 15.97 -23.05
CA LYS A 53 -16.47 16.24 -24.07
C LYS A 53 -17.38 17.40 -23.67
N ARG A 54 -17.71 17.52 -22.38
CA ARG A 54 -18.49 18.63 -21.83
C ARG A 54 -17.69 19.93 -21.89
N ASP A 55 -16.42 19.89 -21.51
CA ASP A 55 -15.51 21.04 -21.53
C ASP A 55 -15.37 21.59 -22.97
N VAL A 56 -15.20 20.71 -23.98
CA VAL A 56 -15.18 21.07 -25.41
C VAL A 56 -16.50 21.72 -25.86
N ARG A 57 -17.65 21.23 -25.39
CA ARG A 57 -18.96 21.79 -25.73
C ARG A 57 -19.15 23.18 -25.12
N ASN A 58 -18.70 23.38 -23.88
CA ASN A 58 -18.92 24.60 -23.12
C ASN A 58 -17.94 25.71 -23.50
N MET A 59 -16.66 25.37 -23.64
CA MET A 59 -15.59 26.33 -23.95
C MET A 59 -15.37 26.49 -25.46
N GLY A 60 -15.88 25.56 -26.27
CA GLY A 60 -15.65 25.52 -27.71
C GLY A 60 -14.28 24.92 -28.08
N ALA A 61 -14.22 24.32 -29.26
CA ALA A 61 -13.01 23.62 -29.74
C ALA A 61 -11.79 24.56 -29.94
N ALA A 62 -12.01 25.87 -30.08
CA ALA A 62 -10.96 26.87 -30.21
C ALA A 62 -10.10 26.97 -28.93
N ASN A 63 -10.67 26.70 -27.76
CA ASN A 63 -9.99 26.76 -26.45
C ASN A 63 -9.31 25.43 -26.07
N LYS A 64 -8.86 24.66 -27.07
CA LYS A 64 -8.29 23.32 -26.88
C LYS A 64 -7.13 23.30 -25.88
N GLN A 65 -6.24 24.29 -25.89
CA GLN A 65 -5.09 24.33 -24.99
C GLN A 65 -5.52 24.44 -23.53
N GLU A 66 -6.51 25.29 -23.23
CA GLU A 66 -7.05 25.46 -21.89
C GLU A 66 -7.77 24.20 -21.41
N ILE A 67 -8.57 23.57 -22.28
CA ILE A 67 -9.25 22.29 -21.98
C ILE A 67 -8.22 21.20 -21.64
N LEU A 68 -7.13 21.11 -22.41
CA LEU A 68 -6.05 20.15 -22.17
C LEU A 68 -5.35 20.42 -20.84
N LYS A 69 -5.04 21.69 -20.56
CA LYS A 69 -4.43 22.10 -19.28
C LYS A 69 -5.30 21.71 -18.09
N ASN A 70 -6.58 22.09 -18.11
CA ASN A 70 -7.53 21.77 -17.03
C ASN A 70 -7.70 20.25 -16.86
N THR A 71 -7.68 19.51 -17.97
CA THR A 71 -7.74 18.04 -17.93
C THR A 71 -6.50 17.43 -17.30
N GLN A 72 -5.31 17.94 -17.64
CA GLN A 72 -4.05 17.48 -17.08
C GLN A 72 -3.99 17.75 -15.57
N GLU A 73 -4.35 18.96 -15.14
CA GLU A 73 -4.39 19.33 -13.71
C GLU A 73 -5.35 18.43 -12.93
N ARG A 74 -6.53 18.16 -13.51
CA ARG A 74 -7.53 17.27 -12.91
C ARG A 74 -7.04 15.82 -12.82
N LEU A 75 -6.39 15.30 -13.87
CA LEU A 75 -5.79 13.97 -13.86
C LEU A 75 -4.68 13.85 -12.80
N GLN A 76 -3.83 14.87 -12.69
CA GLN A 76 -2.78 14.92 -11.68
C GLN A 76 -3.38 14.90 -10.28
N SER A 77 -4.40 15.71 -10.03
CA SER A 77 -5.11 15.75 -8.74
C SER A 77 -5.71 14.38 -8.37
N ILE A 78 -6.33 13.68 -9.33
CA ILE A 78 -6.88 12.34 -9.12
C ILE A 78 -5.79 11.34 -8.72
N LEU A 79 -4.65 11.36 -9.40
CA LEU A 79 -3.52 10.47 -9.10
C LEU A 79 -2.91 10.77 -7.74
N THR A 80 -2.69 12.06 -7.43
CA THR A 80 -2.15 12.49 -6.13
C THR A 80 -3.09 12.10 -4.99
N ASN A 81 -4.41 12.27 -5.16
CA ASN A 81 -5.39 11.86 -4.15
C ASN A 81 -5.36 10.33 -3.93
N ALA A 82 -5.34 9.53 -5.01
CA ALA A 82 -5.24 8.08 -4.89
C ALA A 82 -3.96 7.64 -4.17
N GLN A 83 -2.82 8.27 -4.47
CA GLN A 83 -1.56 8.00 -3.79
C GLN A 83 -1.63 8.33 -2.30
N GLU A 84 -2.19 9.49 -1.94
CA GLU A 84 -2.35 9.91 -0.55
C GLU A 84 -3.27 8.96 0.21
N GLN A 85 -4.39 8.54 -0.38
CA GLN A 85 -5.31 7.60 0.25
C GLN A 85 -4.65 6.24 0.54
N ILE A 86 -3.85 5.71 -0.39
CA ILE A 86 -3.09 4.48 -0.16
C ILE A 86 -2.13 4.68 0.99
N ARG A 87 -1.36 5.77 0.97
CA ARG A 87 -0.37 6.09 2.00
C ARG A 87 -1.01 6.20 3.39
N THR A 88 -2.01 7.06 3.55
CA THR A 88 -2.68 7.27 4.85
C THR A 88 -3.34 5.99 5.37
N ARG A 89 -3.91 5.16 4.49
CA ARG A 89 -4.55 3.90 4.92
C ARG A 89 -3.52 2.84 5.32
N ILE A 90 -2.40 2.74 4.62
CA ILE A 90 -1.30 1.84 5.00
C ILE A 90 -0.68 2.28 6.32
N GLU A 91 -0.41 3.58 6.50
CA GLU A 91 0.12 4.14 7.76
C GLU A 91 -0.81 3.83 8.95
N LYS A 92 -2.13 3.89 8.76
CA LYS A 92 -3.10 3.50 9.80
C LYS A 92 -3.01 2.03 10.18
N ILE A 93 -2.96 1.13 9.20
CA ILE A 93 -2.84 -0.32 9.45
C ILE A 93 -1.55 -0.63 10.23
N GLN A 94 -0.43 -0.02 9.85
CA GLN A 94 0.86 -0.21 10.52
C GLN A 94 0.84 0.30 11.97
N ASN A 95 0.22 1.47 12.21
CA ASN A 95 0.14 2.04 13.56
C ASN A 95 -0.86 1.31 14.47
N GLU A 96 -1.90 0.69 13.91
CA GLU A 96 -2.85 -0.15 14.66
C GLU A 96 -2.21 -1.46 15.14
N GLU A 97 -1.23 -2.01 14.42
CA GLU A 97 -0.46 -3.17 14.88
C GLU A 97 0.53 -2.83 16.00
N GLU A 98 1.22 -1.68 15.94
CA GLU A 98 2.18 -1.28 17.00
C GLU A 98 1.50 -1.06 18.37
N ALA A 99 0.23 -0.65 18.39
CA ALA A 99 -0.51 -0.39 19.62
C ALA A 99 -0.96 -1.65 20.40
N VAL A 100 -0.89 -2.85 19.79
CA VAL A 100 -1.38 -4.11 20.39
C VAL A 100 -0.32 -4.82 21.23
N ILE A 101 0.94 -4.37 21.21
CA ILE A 101 2.02 -4.95 22.03
C ILE A 101 2.03 -4.28 23.42
N VAL A 102 1.08 -4.63 24.29
CA VAL A 102 1.20 -4.38 25.72
C VAL A 102 1.84 -5.62 26.37
N PRO A 103 3.04 -5.54 26.95
CA PRO A 103 3.56 -6.61 27.78
C PRO A 103 2.62 -6.76 28.98
N ILE A 104 1.94 -7.89 29.08
CA ILE A 104 1.26 -8.28 30.31
C ILE A 104 2.38 -8.45 31.34
N GLU A 105 2.53 -7.48 32.23
CA GLU A 105 3.30 -7.65 33.45
C GLU A 105 2.73 -8.87 34.18
N GLU A 106 3.51 -9.95 34.17
CA GLU A 106 3.28 -11.14 34.97
C GLU A 106 3.37 -10.71 36.44
N LYS A 107 2.23 -10.33 37.02
CA LYS A 107 2.09 -10.17 38.46
C LYS A 107 2.21 -11.57 39.08
N THR A 108 3.45 -11.95 39.41
CA THR A 108 3.68 -12.92 40.48
C THR A 108 3.09 -12.36 41.77
N GLU A 109 1.84 -12.73 42.05
CA GLU A 109 1.26 -12.68 43.39
C GLU A 109 2.09 -13.62 44.27
N LYS A 110 3.07 -13.07 45.00
CA LYS A 110 3.56 -13.72 46.21
C LYS A 110 2.50 -13.48 47.28
N GLU A 111 1.72 -14.52 47.56
CA GLU A 111 0.93 -14.61 48.78
C GLU A 111 1.81 -14.27 49.99
N GLN A 112 1.42 -13.21 50.70
CA GLN A 112 1.86 -12.96 52.06
C GLN A 112 1.17 -13.96 53.01
N GLU A 113 1.99 -14.65 53.80
CA GLU A 113 1.83 -14.84 55.25
C GLU A 113 0.47 -15.33 55.80
N ASN A 114 0.41 -16.57 56.30
CA ASN A 114 0.29 -16.88 57.75
C ASN A 114 -0.12 -18.34 58.02
N LYS A 115 0.81 -19.15 58.56
CA LYS A 115 0.70 -19.88 59.84
C LYS A 115 1.90 -20.80 60.06
#